data_AF-A0A2W5ZGM7-F1
#
_entry.id   AF-A0A2W5ZGM7-F1
#
_cell.length_a   1.000
_cell.length_b   1.000
_cell.length_c   1.000
_cell.angle_alpha   90.00
_cell.angle_beta   90.00
_cell.angle_gamma   90.00
#
_symmetry.space_group_name_H-M   'P 1'
#
loop_
_entity.id
_entity.type
_entity.pdbx_description
1 polymer ?
#
loop_
_entity_poly.entity_id
_entity_poly.type
_entity_poly.pdbx_seq_one_letter_code
_entity_poly.pdbx_strand_id
1 'polypeptide(L)'
;IHGRLLTAWSTAGIVGPVIVNYLHDTRVAEGVPRDHVYDQIFYVLACLLVAGFICNALIRPVHAKWHMNEDETLKPALRGRPFGHSHGIGRGGLDAEAFLAWALVGIPLTWGVWKILDNAAKIFQ
;
A
#
# COMPACT_ATOMS: atom_id res chain seq x y z
N ILE A 1 -12.24 -9.46 -10.66
CA ILE A 1 -10.90 -8.97 -11.11
C ILE A 1 -10.17 -8.24 -9.98
N HIS A 2 -10.80 -7.29 -9.28
CA HIS A 2 -10.21 -6.53 -8.16
C HIS A 2 -9.59 -7.37 -7.03
N GLY A 3 -10.15 -8.56 -6.73
CA GLY A 3 -9.60 -9.44 -5.69
C GLY A 3 -8.15 -9.88 -5.92
N ARG A 4 -7.73 -10.08 -7.18
CA ARG A 4 -6.35 -10.51 -7.50
C ARG A 4 -5.31 -9.42 -7.21
N LEU A 5 -5.67 -8.15 -7.48
CA LEU A 5 -4.84 -7.00 -7.15
C LEU A 5 -4.74 -6.79 -5.64
N LEU A 6 -5.86 -6.90 -4.93
CA LEU A 6 -5.89 -6.80 -3.46
C LEU A 6 -5.05 -7.88 -2.79
N THR A 7 -5.14 -9.14 -3.24
CA THR A 7 -4.30 -10.22 -2.70
C THR A 7 -2.82 -9.97 -2.96
N ALA A 8 -2.45 -9.55 -4.18
CA ALA A 8 -1.06 -9.28 -4.52
C ALA A 8 -0.49 -8.11 -3.72
N TRP A 9 -1.26 -7.04 -3.54
CA TRP A 9 -0.87 -5.88 -2.76
C TRP A 9 -0.72 -6.20 -1.27
N SER A 10 -1.66 -6.94 -0.69
CA SER A 10 -1.57 -7.40 0.69
C SER A 10 -0.35 -8.30 0.92
N THR A 11 -0.08 -9.25 0.02
CA THR A 11 1.13 -10.09 0.10
C THR A 11 2.39 -9.24 0.04
N ALA A 12 2.47 -8.25 -0.87
CA ALA A 12 3.62 -7.36 -0.94
C ALA A 12 3.84 -6.57 0.36
N GLY A 13 2.77 -6.09 1.00
CA GLY A 13 2.83 -5.37 2.27
C GLY A 13 3.35 -6.20 3.45
N ILE A 14 3.14 -7.53 3.44
CA ILE A 14 3.64 -8.44 4.48
C ILE A 14 5.08 -8.89 4.17
N VAL A 15 5.36 -9.22 2.91
CA VAL A 15 6.65 -9.79 2.50
C VAL A 15 7.80 -8.79 2.69
N GLY A 16 7.58 -7.50 2.40
CA GLY A 16 8.61 -6.46 2.54
C GLY A 16 9.23 -6.40 3.95
N PRO A 17 8.43 -6.15 5.00
CA PRO A 17 8.91 -6.10 6.38
C PRO A 17 9.55 -7.43 6.84
N VAL A 18 8.98 -8.56 6.44
CA VAL A 18 9.51 -9.89 6.82
C VAL A 18 10.92 -10.10 6.25
N ILE A 19 11.15 -9.76 4.98
CA ILE A 19 12.48 -9.86 4.38
C ILE A 19 13.47 -8.97 5.12
N VAL A 20 13.13 -7.70 5.37
CA VAL A 20 14.05 -6.74 6.02
C VAL A 20 14.38 -7.16 7.46
N ASN A 21 13.37 -7.56 8.24
CA ASN A 21 13.56 -8.02 9.61
C ASN A 21 14.45 -9.25 9.67
N TYR A 22 14.18 -10.25 8.82
CA TYR A 22 14.98 -11.47 8.77
C TYR A 22 16.45 -11.18 8.42
N LEU A 23 16.69 -10.32 7.45
CA LEU A 23 18.03 -9.94 7.02
C LEU A 23 18.77 -9.17 8.10
N HIS A 24 18.09 -8.26 8.79
CA HIS A 24 18.63 -7.54 9.94
C HIS A 24 19.00 -8.50 11.08
N ASP A 25 18.09 -9.37 11.49
CA ASP A 25 18.29 -10.26 12.64
C ASP A 25 19.39 -11.28 12.38
N THR A 26 19.52 -11.77 11.14
CA THR A 26 20.61 -12.67 10.74
C THR A 26 21.97 -11.97 10.90
N ARG A 27 22.09 -10.70 10.50
CA ARG A 27 23.34 -9.93 10.60
C ARG A 27 23.69 -9.57 12.03
N VAL A 28 22.69 -9.25 12.85
CA VAL A 28 22.90 -9.02 14.28
C VAL A 28 23.33 -10.31 14.99
N ALA A 29 22.75 -11.46 14.63
CA ALA A 29 23.12 -12.76 15.19
C ALA A 29 24.54 -13.21 14.81
N GLU A 30 25.02 -12.84 13.62
CA GLU A 30 26.40 -13.05 13.17
C GLU A 30 27.42 -12.13 13.89
N GLY A 31 26.97 -11.21 14.74
CA GLY A 31 27.84 -10.30 15.49
C GLY A 31 28.41 -9.15 14.66
N VAL A 32 27.83 -8.86 13.49
CA VAL A 32 28.28 -7.76 12.63
C VAL A 32 28.06 -6.42 13.36
N PRO A 33 29.05 -5.51 13.38
CA PRO A 33 28.88 -4.18 13.94
C PRO A 33 27.69 -3.47 13.30
N ARG A 34 26.84 -2.81 14.11
CA ARG A 34 25.57 -2.20 13.65
C ARG A 34 25.73 -1.21 12.50
N ASP A 35 26.92 -0.62 12.36
CA ASP A 35 27.29 0.27 11.27
C ASP A 35 27.25 -0.44 9.90
N HIS A 36 27.69 -1.71 9.83
CA HIS A 36 27.78 -2.47 8.57
C HIS A 36 26.58 -3.40 8.34
N VAL A 37 25.66 -3.51 9.31
CA VAL A 37 24.45 -4.34 9.17
C VAL A 37 23.58 -3.86 8.01
N TYR A 38 23.48 -2.54 7.82
CA TYR A 38 22.58 -1.95 6.83
C TYR A 38 23.12 -1.99 5.40
N ASP A 39 24.43 -1.97 5.20
CA ASP A 39 25.04 -1.96 3.87
C ASP A 39 24.52 -3.12 3.02
N GLN A 40 24.58 -4.33 3.56
CA GLN A 40 24.14 -5.51 2.84
C GLN A 40 22.62 -5.56 2.67
N ILE A 41 21.85 -5.06 3.63
CA ILE A 41 20.39 -4.99 3.53
C ILE A 41 19.99 -4.07 2.37
N PHE A 42 20.61 -2.90 2.26
CA PHE A 42 20.36 -1.98 1.16
C PHE A 42 20.76 -2.55 -0.20
N TYR A 43 21.87 -3.29 -0.29
CA TYR A 43 22.23 -4.00 -1.53
C TYR A 43 21.19 -5.05 -1.94
N VAL A 44 20.65 -5.81 -1.00
CA VAL A 44 19.59 -6.80 -1.30
C VAL A 44 18.31 -6.11 -1.77
N LEU A 45 17.90 -5.01 -1.12
CA LEU A 45 16.74 -4.22 -1.56
C LEU A 45 16.95 -3.60 -2.94
N ALA A 46 18.15 -3.10 -3.23
CA ALA A 46 18.51 -2.60 -4.55
C ALA A 46 18.41 -3.70 -5.62
N CYS A 47 18.92 -4.90 -5.33
CA CYS A 47 18.78 -6.06 -6.22
C CYS A 47 17.31 -6.44 -6.47
N LEU A 48 16.47 -6.42 -5.43
CA LEU A 48 15.03 -6.68 -5.55
C LEU A 48 14.35 -5.64 -6.44
N LEU A 49 14.75 -4.38 -6.34
CA LEU A 49 14.23 -3.30 -7.17
C LEU A 49 14.64 -3.46 -8.64
N VAL A 50 15.90 -3.81 -8.91
CA VAL A 50 16.38 -4.11 -10.26
C VAL A 50 15.63 -5.30 -10.85
N ALA A 51 15.44 -6.37 -10.08
CA ALA A 51 14.64 -7.52 -10.51
C ALA A 51 13.19 -7.12 -10.81
N GLY A 52 12.56 -6.32 -9.94
CA GLY A 52 11.22 -5.78 -10.16
C GLY A 52 11.12 -4.90 -11.41
N PHE A 53 12.13 -4.08 -11.68
CA PHE A 53 12.23 -3.27 -12.89
C PHE A 53 12.34 -4.13 -14.15
N ILE A 54 13.18 -5.17 -14.14
CA ILE A 54 13.30 -6.11 -15.26
C ILE A 54 11.96 -6.82 -15.50
N CYS A 55 11.31 -7.32 -14.43
CA CYS A 55 9.98 -7.89 -14.51
C CYS A 55 8.96 -6.92 -15.12
N ASN A 56 8.98 -5.65 -14.70
CA ASN A 56 8.11 -4.61 -15.25
C ASN A 56 8.39 -4.33 -16.72
N ALA A 57 9.66 -4.27 -17.14
CA ALA A 57 10.06 -4.04 -18.52
C ALA A 57 9.66 -5.19 -19.46
N LEU A 58 9.58 -6.43 -18.95
CA LEU A 58 9.14 -7.59 -19.72
C LEU A 58 7.62 -7.67 -19.94
N ILE A 59 6.83 -6.89 -19.20
CA ILE A 59 5.37 -6.86 -19.35
C ILE A 59 5.03 -6.11 -20.64
N ARG A 60 4.52 -6.85 -21.63
CA ARG A 60 4.03 -6.30 -22.91
C ARG A 60 2.56 -5.90 -22.82
N PRO A 61 2.11 -4.90 -23.60
CA PRO A 61 0.71 -4.52 -23.65
C PRO A 61 -0.17 -5.70 -24.07
N VAL A 62 -1.27 -5.91 -23.34
CA VAL A 62 -2.20 -7.00 -23.61
C VAL A 62 -2.95 -6.74 -24.92
N HIS A 63 -2.98 -7.75 -25.80
CA HIS A 63 -3.58 -7.67 -27.13
C HIS A 63 -5.07 -7.27 -27.07
N ALA A 64 -5.53 -6.42 -28.00
CA ALA A 64 -6.88 -5.84 -28.04
C ALA A 64 -8.04 -6.86 -27.96
N LYS A 65 -7.81 -8.11 -28.34
CA LYS A 65 -8.80 -9.20 -28.26
C LYS A 65 -9.22 -9.60 -26.83
N TRP A 66 -8.46 -9.17 -25.83
CA TRP A 66 -8.74 -9.38 -24.40
C TRP A 66 -9.32 -8.14 -23.72
N HIS A 67 -9.46 -7.03 -24.46
CA HIS A 67 -10.13 -5.84 -23.96
C HIS A 67 -11.63 -6.13 -24.01
N MET A 68 -12.34 -5.88 -22.91
CA MET A 68 -13.79 -5.97 -22.91
C MET A 68 -14.34 -4.91 -23.86
N ASN A 69 -15.17 -5.31 -24.83
CA ASN A 69 -15.90 -4.36 -25.68
C ASN A 69 -16.89 -3.59 -24.80
N GLU A 70 -16.67 -2.28 -24.67
CA GLU A 70 -17.46 -1.40 -23.81
C GLU A 70 -18.96 -1.41 -24.20
N ASP A 71 -19.27 -1.67 -25.46
CA ASP A 71 -20.61 -1.68 -26.04
C ASP A 71 -21.55 -2.75 -25.46
N GLU A 72 -21.02 -3.88 -24.97
CA GLU A 72 -21.85 -4.96 -24.41
C GLU A 72 -22.15 -4.75 -22.91
N THR A 73 -21.32 -3.95 -22.22
CA THR A 73 -21.44 -3.68 -20.79
C THR A 73 -22.43 -2.54 -20.46
N LEU A 74 -22.77 -1.70 -21.43
CA LEU A 74 -23.77 -0.63 -21.27
C LEU A 74 -25.23 -1.14 -21.30
N LYS A 75 -25.48 -2.28 -21.93
CA LYS A 75 -26.83 -2.88 -22.05
C LYS A 75 -27.42 -3.43 -20.74
N PRO A 76 -26.66 -4.07 -19.83
CA PRO A 76 -27.21 -4.52 -18.54
C PRO A 76 -27.47 -3.37 -17.54
N ALA A 77 -26.88 -2.18 -17.71
CA ALA A 77 -27.14 -1.04 -16.82
C ALA A 77 -28.58 -0.50 -16.92
N LEU A 78 -29.25 -0.72 -18.05
CA LEU A 78 -30.65 -0.32 -18.30
C LEU A 78 -31.68 -1.39 -17.85
N ARG A 79 -31.24 -2.61 -17.51
CA ARG A 79 -32.11 -3.69 -17.01
C ARG A 79 -32.05 -3.73 -15.49
N GLY A 80 -32.86 -2.86 -14.89
CA GLY A 80 -32.91 -2.61 -13.45
C GLY A 80 -33.00 -3.87 -12.57
N ARG A 81 -32.16 -3.86 -11.53
CA ARG A 81 -32.43 -4.55 -10.26
C ARG A 81 -32.99 -3.49 -9.31
N PRO A 82 -34.06 -3.75 -8.53
CA PRO A 82 -34.48 -2.83 -7.50
C PRO A 82 -33.33 -2.72 -6.48
N PHE A 83 -32.73 -1.53 -6.39
CA PHE A 83 -31.69 -1.20 -5.42
C PHE A 83 -32.27 -1.28 -4.01
N GLY A 84 -32.18 -2.45 -3.38
CA GLY A 84 -32.45 -2.65 -1.96
C GLY A 84 -31.27 -2.15 -1.13
N HIS A 85 -31.53 -1.12 -0.32
CA HIS A 85 -30.65 -0.52 0.71
C HIS A 85 -29.26 -0.06 0.26
N SER A 86 -29.24 0.99 -0.57
CA SER A 86 -28.15 1.96 -0.53
C SER A 86 -28.12 2.60 0.87
N HIS A 87 -27.21 2.16 1.73
CA HIS A 87 -26.83 2.93 2.91
C HIS A 87 -26.22 4.23 2.38
N GLY A 88 -27.03 5.28 2.43
CA GLY A 88 -26.84 6.51 1.66
C GLY A 88 -25.47 7.13 1.90
N ILE A 89 -24.68 7.20 0.83
CA ILE A 89 -23.70 8.28 0.69
C ILE A 89 -24.54 9.56 0.71
N GLY A 90 -24.55 10.22 1.86
CA GLY A 90 -25.21 11.51 2.06
C GLY A 90 -24.73 12.48 1.00
N ARG A 91 -25.66 13.24 0.42
CA ARG A 91 -25.35 14.27 -0.59
C ARG A 91 -24.41 15.31 0.00
N GLY A 92 -23.10 15.14 -0.17
CA GLY A 92 -22.07 16.19 -0.24
C GLY A 92 -22.14 17.38 0.73
N GLY A 93 -22.77 17.26 1.89
CA GLY A 93 -22.72 18.23 2.97
C GLY A 93 -21.49 17.94 3.84
N LEU A 94 -21.02 18.93 4.58
CA LEU A 94 -20.02 18.74 5.64
C LEU A 94 -20.62 17.80 6.71
N ASP A 95 -20.53 16.50 6.43
CA ASP A 95 -21.20 15.48 7.19
C ASP A 95 -20.40 15.27 8.48
N ALA A 96 -21.05 15.47 9.63
CA ALA A 96 -20.39 15.32 10.93
C ALA A 96 -19.84 13.90 11.10
N GLU A 97 -20.47 12.92 10.46
CA GLU A 97 -20.01 11.53 10.43
C GLU A 97 -18.71 11.36 9.63
N ALA A 98 -18.56 12.04 8.49
CA ALA A 98 -17.31 12.06 7.74
C ALA A 98 -16.19 12.77 8.51
N PHE A 99 -16.51 13.85 9.24
CA PHE A 99 -15.54 14.52 10.10
C PHE A 99 -15.13 13.66 11.30
N LEU A 100 -16.06 12.93 11.94
CA LEU A 100 -15.74 11.98 13.00
C LEU A 100 -14.89 10.82 12.49
N ALA A 101 -15.20 10.29 11.30
CA ALA A 101 -14.39 9.26 10.64
C ALA A 101 -12.97 9.78 10.32
N TRP A 102 -12.86 11.00 9.82
CA TRP A 102 -11.56 11.63 9.56
C TRP A 102 -10.82 12.04 10.83
N ALA A 103 -11.51 12.43 11.90
CA ALA A 103 -10.90 12.75 13.19
C ALA A 103 -10.32 11.50 13.86
N LEU A 104 -11.00 10.36 13.74
CA LEU A 104 -10.50 9.08 14.24
C LEU A 104 -9.18 8.68 13.55
N VAL A 105 -9.03 9.00 12.27
CA VAL A 105 -7.77 8.79 11.52
C VAL A 105 -6.74 9.90 11.78
N GLY A 106 -7.19 11.15 11.86
CA GLY A 106 -6.35 12.34 11.97
C GLY A 106 -5.73 12.55 13.34
N ILE A 107 -6.42 12.18 14.42
CA ILE A 107 -5.90 12.32 15.80
C ILE A 107 -4.66 11.43 16.03
N PRO A 108 -4.68 10.12 15.73
CA PRO A 108 -3.48 9.28 15.85
C PRO A 108 -2.34 9.72 14.93
N LEU A 109 -2.66 10.19 13.71
CA LEU A 109 -1.67 10.68 12.76
C LEU A 109 -0.96 11.93 13.26
N THR A 110 -1.71 12.94 13.71
CA THR A 110 -1.13 14.19 14.23
C THR A 110 -0.32 13.93 15.51
N TRP A 111 -0.79 13.03 16.39
CA TRP A 111 -0.02 12.58 17.54
C TRP A 111 1.29 11.88 17.15
N GLY A 112 1.25 10.98 16.17
CA GLY A 112 2.45 10.32 15.65
C GLY A 112 3.48 11.30 15.09
N VAL A 113 3.03 12.28 14.30
CA VAL A 113 3.89 13.35 13.75
C VAL A 113 4.52 14.17 14.88
N TRP A 114 3.74 14.55 15.90
CA TRP A 114 4.27 15.28 17.06
C TRP A 114 5.36 14.49 17.78
N LYS A 115 5.14 13.20 18.02
CA LYS A 115 6.12 12.33 18.70
C LYS A 115 7.42 12.19 17.92
N ILE A 116 7.37 12.18 16.59
CA ILE A 116 8.55 12.17 15.74
C ILE A 116 9.32 13.48 15.91
N LEU A 117 8.63 14.62 15.89
CA LEU A 117 9.24 15.94 16.09
C LEU A 117 9.89 16.08 17.47
N ASP A 118 9.21 15.66 18.54
CA ASP A 118 9.77 15.67 19.90
C ASP A 118 11.05 14.84 20.01
N ASN A 119 11.07 13.65 19.38
CA ASN A 119 12.25 12.79 19.41
C ASN A 119 13.37 13.35 18.53
N ALA A 120 13.06 13.95 17.39
CA ALA A 120 14.04 14.61 16.54
C ALA A 120 14.67 15.82 17.25
N ALA A 121 13.87 16.64 17.94
CA ALA A 121 14.36 17.80 18.68
C ALA A 121 15.37 17.42 19.78
N LYS A 122 15.17 16.27 20.45
CA LYS A 122 16.09 15.75 21.49
C LYS A 122 17.46 15.32 20.96
N ILE A 123 17.60 15.08 19.65
CA ILE A 123 18.90 14.75 19.04
C ILE A 123 19.78 16.02 18.91
N PHE A 124 19.16 17.20 18.94
CA PHE A 124 19.84 18.50 18.79
C PHE A 124 20.09 19.24 20.12
N GLN A 125 19.73 18.66 21.27
CA GLN A 125 20.07 19.14 22.62
C GLN A 125 21.13 18.24 23.26
#